data_AF-A0A0M3T9V2-F1
#
_entry.id   AF-A0A0M3T9V2-F1
#
_cell.length_a   1.000
_cell.length_b   1.000
_cell.length_c   1.000
_cell.angle_alpha   90.00
_cell.angle_beta   90.00
_cell.angle_gamma   90.00
#
_symmetry.space_group_name_H-M   'P 1'
#
loop_
_entity.id
_entity.type
_entity.pdbx_description
1 polymer ?
#
loop_
_entity_poly.entity_id
_entity_poly.type
_entity_poly.pdbx_seq_one_letter_code
_entity_poly.pdbx_strand_id
1 'polypeptide(L)'
;MFATAGFLVSSAIIVGSQFAFARHLDRTLPKRKRLPLWLRGGPLMEKRRWALIAWPCLNAFLAVLLLITTLTQDFAPGPRTDVEMIVAGTLALLLFALLNLANIWRLKRWFRKGEPKID
;
A
#
# COMPACT_ATOMS: atom_id res chain seq x y z
N MET A 1 3.76 5.42 25.70
CA MET A 1 2.68 4.66 25.05
C MET A 1 1.86 5.48 24.04
N PHE A 2 1.98 6.81 24.02
CA PHE A 2 1.18 7.66 23.13
C PHE A 2 1.67 7.59 21.67
N ALA A 3 2.98 7.49 21.44
CA ALA A 3 3.55 7.35 20.10
C ALA A 3 3.08 6.08 19.39
N THR A 4 3.17 4.92 20.06
CA THR A 4 2.76 3.64 19.47
C THR A 4 1.28 3.60 19.16
N ALA A 5 0.41 4.07 20.08
CA ALA A 5 -1.04 4.07 19.87
C ALA A 5 -1.44 4.98 18.70
N GLY A 6 -0.90 6.20 18.63
CA GLY A 6 -1.17 7.14 17.54
C GLY A 6 -0.71 6.59 16.18
N PHE A 7 0.48 6.00 16.13
CA PHE A 7 1.00 5.40 14.91
C PHE A 7 0.20 4.16 14.48
N LEU A 8 -0.23 3.32 15.42
CA LEU A 8 -1.04 2.12 15.14
C LEU A 8 -2.39 2.49 14.52
N VAL A 9 -3.07 3.53 15.01
CA VAL A 9 -4.32 4.02 14.41
C VAL A 9 -4.07 4.51 12.97
N SER A 10 -3.06 5.35 12.77
CA SER A 10 -2.76 5.89 11.44
C SER A 10 -2.38 4.80 10.43
N SER A 11 -1.54 3.84 10.84
CA SER A 11 -1.11 2.74 9.99
C SER A 11 -2.25 1.77 9.68
N ALA A 12 -3.14 1.48 10.63
CA ALA A 12 -4.32 0.66 10.39
C ALA A 12 -5.25 1.27 9.32
N ILE A 13 -5.48 2.59 9.38
CA ILE A 13 -6.28 3.30 8.39
C ILE A 13 -5.60 3.26 7.01
N ILE A 14 -4.30 3.59 6.95
CA ILE A 14 -3.55 3.64 5.69
C ILE A 14 -3.49 2.25 5.05
N VAL A 15 -3.00 1.25 5.76
CA VAL A 15 -2.86 -0.12 5.26
C VAL A 15 -4.24 -0.71 4.95
N GLY A 16 -5.23 -0.54 5.83
CA GLY A 16 -6.60 -1.00 5.63
C GLY A 16 -7.24 -0.43 4.36
N SER A 17 -7.05 0.87 4.11
CA SER A 17 -7.54 1.51 2.88
C SER A 17 -6.89 0.94 1.61
N GLN A 18 -5.60 0.59 1.66
CA GLN A 18 -4.91 -0.04 0.52
C GLN A 18 -5.45 -1.45 0.23
N PHE A 19 -5.71 -2.26 1.26
CA PHE A 19 -6.33 -3.57 1.09
C PHE A 19 -7.77 -3.45 0.55
N ALA A 20 -8.55 -2.52 1.08
CA ALA A 20 -9.90 -2.24 0.58
C ALA A 20 -9.88 -1.83 -0.90
N PHE A 21 -8.92 -0.97 -1.27
CA PHE A 21 -8.75 -0.53 -2.65
C PHE A 21 -8.27 -1.66 -3.58
N ALA A 22 -7.33 -2.50 -3.14
CA ALA A 22 -6.89 -3.68 -3.89
C ALA A 22 -8.05 -4.65 -4.15
N ARG A 23 -8.90 -4.91 -3.15
CA ARG A 23 -10.13 -5.70 -3.31
C ARG A 23 -11.13 -5.05 -4.27
N HIS A 24 -11.29 -3.73 -4.21
CA HIS A 24 -12.12 -2.98 -5.14
C HIS A 24 -11.61 -3.09 -6.59
N LEU A 25 -10.30 -3.04 -6.80
CA LEU A 25 -9.68 -3.25 -8.12
C LEU A 25 -9.87 -4.68 -8.61
N ASP A 26 -9.70 -5.69 -7.77
CA ASP A 26 -9.96 -7.08 -8.16
C ASP A 26 -11.41 -7.25 -8.65
N ARG A 27 -12.38 -6.56 -8.02
CA ARG A 27 -13.79 -6.62 -8.46
C ARG A 27 -14.07 -5.83 -9.75
N THR A 28 -13.44 -4.68 -9.94
CA THR A 28 -13.75 -3.74 -11.03
C THR A 28 -12.91 -3.94 -12.30
N LEU A 29 -11.80 -4.69 -12.22
CA LEU A 29 -10.95 -4.93 -13.38
C LEU A 29 -11.59 -5.94 -14.36
N PRO A 30 -11.69 -5.60 -15.66
CA PRO A 30 -12.27 -6.49 -16.66
C PRO A 30 -11.46 -7.78 -16.76
N LYS A 31 -12.12 -8.93 -16.94
CA LYS A 31 -11.45 -10.24 -16.89
C LYS A 31 -10.77 -10.65 -18.20
N ARG A 32 -11.13 -10.05 -19.35
CA ARG A 32 -10.85 -10.60 -20.69
C ARG A 32 -10.19 -9.67 -21.74
N LYS A 33 -9.99 -8.38 -21.49
CA LYS A 33 -9.38 -7.46 -22.50
C LYS A 33 -7.92 -7.20 -22.20
N ARG A 34 -7.04 -7.32 -23.23
CA ARG A 34 -5.63 -6.86 -23.33
C ARG A 34 -4.97 -6.45 -22.01
N LEU A 35 -4.96 -7.35 -21.04
CA LEU A 35 -4.22 -7.17 -19.80
C LEU A 35 -2.82 -7.73 -20.02
N PRO A 36 -1.81 -7.17 -19.36
CA PRO A 36 -0.53 -7.84 -19.20
C PRO A 36 -0.75 -9.27 -18.67
N LEU A 37 0.10 -10.24 -19.05
CA LEU A 37 -0.07 -11.67 -18.73
C LEU A 37 -0.34 -11.95 -17.24
N TRP A 38 0.24 -11.15 -16.35
CA TRP A 38 0.11 -11.19 -14.89
C TRP A 38 -1.25 -10.67 -14.35
N LEU A 39 -2.09 -10.07 -15.20
CA LEU A 39 -3.39 -9.48 -14.84
C LEU A 39 -4.58 -10.08 -15.63
N ARG A 40 -4.35 -10.97 -16.61
CA ARG A 40 -5.43 -11.62 -17.38
C ARG A 40 -6.24 -12.57 -16.49
N GLY A 41 -7.57 -12.39 -16.48
CA GLY A 41 -8.50 -13.22 -15.72
C GLY A 41 -8.72 -14.58 -16.39
N GLY A 42 -8.16 -15.63 -15.79
CA GLY A 42 -8.27 -17.04 -16.19
C GLY A 42 -7.73 -17.94 -15.06
N PRO A 43 -7.12 -19.11 -15.32
CA PRO A 43 -6.43 -19.90 -14.28
C PRO A 43 -5.33 -19.13 -13.51
N LEU A 44 -4.99 -17.92 -13.97
CA LEU A 44 -4.06 -16.97 -13.37
C LEU A 44 -4.75 -15.92 -12.45
N MET A 45 -6.04 -16.08 -12.11
CA MET A 45 -6.78 -15.23 -11.16
C MET A 45 -6.07 -15.07 -9.82
N GLU A 46 -5.42 -16.15 -9.36
CA GLU A 46 -4.64 -16.13 -8.13
C GLU A 46 -3.41 -15.22 -8.25
N LYS A 47 -2.67 -15.29 -9.36
CA LYS A 47 -1.53 -14.39 -9.62
C LYS A 47 -1.94 -12.93 -9.68
N ARG A 48 -3.13 -12.63 -10.24
CA ARG A 48 -3.69 -11.27 -10.26
C ARG A 48 -3.96 -10.75 -8.85
N ARG A 49 -4.58 -11.58 -8.00
CA ARG A 49 -4.83 -11.24 -6.60
C ARG A 49 -3.53 -11.01 -5.85
N TRP A 50 -2.55 -11.89 -6.02
CA TRP A 50 -1.22 -11.73 -5.44
C TRP A 50 -0.54 -10.44 -5.89
N ALA A 51 -0.59 -10.09 -7.18
CA ALA A 51 -0.02 -8.84 -7.68
C ALA A 51 -0.70 -7.58 -7.09
N LEU A 52 -2.03 -7.62 -6.88
CA LEU A 52 -2.78 -6.52 -6.27
C LEU A 52 -2.55 -6.41 -4.75
N ILE A 53 -2.28 -7.53 -4.08
CA ILE A 53 -2.11 -7.62 -2.62
C ILE A 53 -0.65 -7.45 -2.19
N ALA A 54 0.31 -7.75 -3.06
CA ALA A 54 1.74 -7.66 -2.76
C ALA A 54 2.17 -6.26 -2.26
N TRP A 55 1.63 -5.19 -2.85
CA TRP A 55 1.96 -3.83 -2.45
C TRP A 55 1.36 -3.44 -1.08
N PRO A 56 0.06 -3.69 -0.79
CA PRO A 56 -0.47 -3.60 0.57
C PRO A 56 0.32 -4.42 1.60
N CYS A 57 0.78 -5.62 1.24
CA CYS A 57 1.60 -6.46 2.14
C CYS A 57 2.97 -5.82 2.43
N LEU A 58 3.63 -5.25 1.42
CA LEU A 58 4.89 -4.52 1.61
C LEU A 58 4.70 -3.34 2.57
N ASN A 59 3.61 -2.57 2.40
CA ASN A 59 3.28 -1.47 3.30
C ASN A 59 2.90 -1.92 4.70
N ALA A 60 2.22 -3.05 4.84
CA ALA A 60 1.96 -3.65 6.15
C ALA A 60 3.26 -4.04 6.85
N PHE A 61 4.21 -4.65 6.12
CA PHE A 61 5.52 -4.96 6.66
C PHE A 61 6.30 -3.70 7.08
N LEU A 62 6.31 -2.66 6.24
CA LEU A 62 6.91 -1.37 6.59
C LEU A 62 6.25 -0.75 7.83
N ALA A 63 4.93 -0.82 7.95
CA ALA A 63 4.21 -0.36 9.13
C ALA A 63 4.63 -1.12 10.39
N VAL A 64 4.85 -2.43 10.31
CA VAL A 64 5.37 -3.22 11.44
C VAL A 64 6.78 -2.77 11.83
N LEU A 65 7.69 -2.53 10.88
CA LEU A 65 9.03 -2.02 11.19
C LEU A 65 8.97 -0.66 11.89
N LEU A 66 8.13 0.25 11.39
CA LEU A 66 7.94 1.56 12.01
C LEU A 66 7.25 1.45 13.38
N LEU A 67 6.35 0.50 13.58
CA LEU A 67 5.71 0.25 14.87
C LEU A 67 6.76 -0.18 15.92
N ILE A 68 7.74 -0.99 15.52
CA ILE A 68 8.88 -1.36 16.39
C ILE A 68 9.66 -0.10 16.79
N THR A 69 9.90 0.83 15.86
CA THR A 69 10.59 2.10 16.20
C THR A 69 9.79 2.99 17.16
N THR A 70 8.46 3.03 17.03
CA THR A 70 7.61 3.77 17.97
C THR A 70 7.52 3.09 19.33
N LEU A 71 7.55 1.74 19.35
CA LEU A 71 7.64 0.97 20.59
C LEU A 71 8.96 1.25 21.32
N THR A 72 10.10 1.27 20.61
CA THR A 72 11.38 1.60 21.24
C THR A 72 11.41 3.02 21.81
N GLN A 73 10.76 3.98 21.15
CA GLN A 73 10.62 5.34 21.67
C GLN A 73 9.80 5.36 22.98
N ASP A 74 8.73 4.56 23.05
CA ASP A 74 7.88 4.49 24.24
C ASP A 74 8.57 3.83 25.44
N PHE A 75 9.51 2.89 25.22
CA PHE A 75 10.25 2.20 26.29
C PHE A 75 11.57 2.89 26.66
N ALA A 76 12.23 3.53 25.70
CA ALA A 76 13.50 4.22 25.88
C ALA A 76 13.43 5.56 25.12
N PRO A 77 12.89 6.61 25.75
CA PRO A 77 12.63 7.88 25.08
C PRO A 77 13.95 8.50 24.62
N GLY A 78 14.11 8.62 23.31
CA GLY A 78 15.20 9.33 22.68
C GLY A 78 14.98 10.86 22.70
N PRO A 79 15.86 11.63 22.03
CA PRO A 79 15.75 13.10 21.98
C PRO A 79 14.54 13.62 21.18
N ARG A 80 13.81 12.74 20.48
CA ARG A 80 12.67 13.09 19.63
C ARG A 80 11.37 13.05 20.41
N THR A 81 10.39 13.84 20.00
CA THR A 81 9.06 13.83 20.64
C THR A 81 8.16 12.74 20.06
N ASP A 82 7.17 12.29 20.85
CA ASP A 82 6.18 11.29 20.40
C ASP A 82 5.44 11.73 19.13
N VAL A 83 5.13 13.03 19.03
CA VAL A 83 4.45 13.62 17.86
C VAL A 83 5.34 13.55 16.62
N GLU A 84 6.63 13.88 16.74
CA GLU A 84 7.58 13.76 15.62
C GLU A 84 7.68 12.32 15.11
N MET A 85 7.69 11.35 16.02
CA MET A 85 7.75 9.93 15.66
C MET A 85 6.48 9.46 14.93
N ILE A 86 5.31 9.86 15.42
CA ILE A 86 4.03 9.57 14.73
C ILE A 86 4.06 10.21 13.34
N VAL A 87 4.37 11.51 13.24
CA VAL A 87 4.36 12.24 11.97
C VAL A 87 5.34 11.64 10.97
N ALA A 88 6.57 11.33 11.38
CA ALA A 88 7.58 10.72 10.51
C ALA A 88 7.14 9.34 10.01
N GLY A 89 6.63 8.48 10.91
CA GLY A 89 6.13 7.16 10.54
C GLY A 89 4.93 7.23 9.61
N THR A 90 3.95 8.08 9.92
CA THR A 90 2.75 8.27 9.09
C THR A 90 3.09 8.84 7.72
N LEU A 91 4.00 9.81 7.65
CA LEU A 91 4.42 10.43 6.39
C LEU A 91 5.16 9.43 5.49
N ALA A 92 6.01 8.57 6.07
CA ALA A 92 6.64 7.48 5.34
C ALA A 92 5.58 6.54 4.72
N LEU A 93 4.61 6.07 5.50
CA LEU A 93 3.53 5.21 4.98
C LEU A 93 2.68 5.91 3.90
N LEU A 94 2.39 7.20 4.07
CA LEU A 94 1.64 7.99 3.09
C LEU A 94 2.40 8.11 1.76
N LEU A 95 3.73 8.29 1.78
CA LEU A 95 4.53 8.38 0.57
C LEU A 95 4.46 7.07 -0.25
N PHE A 96 4.59 5.92 0.40
CA PHE A 96 4.42 4.63 -0.26
C PHE A 96 2.97 4.35 -0.69
N ALA A 97 1.98 4.90 0.02
CA ALA A 97 0.58 4.85 -0.39
C ALA A 97 0.31 5.66 -1.66
N LEU A 98 0.90 6.86 -1.77
CA LEU A 98 0.80 7.71 -2.95
C LEU A 98 1.49 7.08 -4.16
N LEU A 99 2.65 6.45 -3.98
CA LEU A 99 3.30 5.67 -5.04
C LEU A 99 2.41 4.52 -5.54
N ASN A 100 1.67 3.85 -4.65
CA ASN A 100 0.69 2.84 -5.05
C ASN A 100 -0.43 3.44 -5.91
N LEU A 101 -1.00 4.56 -5.47
CA LEU A 101 -2.05 5.28 -6.20
C LEU A 101 -1.57 5.69 -7.59
N ALA A 102 -0.35 6.19 -7.72
CA ALA A 102 0.25 6.54 -9.00
C ALA A 102 0.44 5.32 -9.92
N ASN A 103 0.94 4.21 -9.36
CA ASN A 103 1.13 2.96 -10.11
C ASN A 103 -0.22 2.40 -10.60
N ILE A 104 -1.24 2.42 -9.74
CA ILE A 104 -2.60 2.00 -10.07
C ILE A 104 -3.25 2.94 -11.09
N TRP A 105 -3.03 4.25 -10.98
CA TRP A 105 -3.54 5.21 -11.95
C TRP A 105 -2.91 4.97 -13.33
N ARG A 106 -1.60 4.68 -13.38
CA ARG A 106 -0.92 4.21 -14.60
C ARG A 106 -1.56 2.94 -15.13
N LEU A 107 -1.77 1.92 -14.30
CA LEU A 107 -2.47 0.67 -14.69
C LEU A 107 -3.87 0.94 -15.24
N LYS A 108 -4.70 1.75 -14.57
CA LYS A 108 -6.04 2.13 -15.05
C LYS A 108 -5.99 2.92 -16.36
N ARG A 109 -5.01 3.80 -16.53
CA ARG A 109 -4.78 4.52 -17.79
C ARG A 109 -4.39 3.54 -18.89
N TRP A 110 -3.55 2.57 -18.57
CA TRP A 110 -3.14 1.47 -19.45
C TRP A 110 -4.36 0.69 -19.95
N PHE A 111 -5.29 0.35 -19.06
CA PHE A 111 -6.53 -0.34 -19.42
C PHE A 111 -7.50 0.49 -20.25
N ARG A 112 -7.57 1.81 -20.01
CA ARG A 112 -8.48 2.70 -20.74
C ARG A 112 -7.99 3.05 -22.14
N LYS A 113 -6.68 3.26 -22.31
CA LYS A 113 -6.10 3.78 -23.56
C LYS A 113 -5.32 2.72 -24.37
N GLY A 114 -5.13 1.51 -23.84
CA GLY A 114 -4.25 0.51 -24.44
C GLY A 114 -2.79 0.72 -24.04
N GLU A 115 -1.91 -0.21 -24.41
CA GLU A 115 -0.49 -0.08 -24.08
C GLU A 115 0.15 1.14 -24.77
N PRO A 116 0.91 2.01 -24.07
CA PRO A 116 1.72 3.00 -24.77
C PRO A 116 2.68 2.19 -25.62
N LYS A 117 2.81 2.57 -26.90
CA LYS A 117 3.88 2.04 -27.73
C LYS A 117 5.18 2.36 -27.01
N ILE A 118 5.92 1.32 -26.66
CA ILE A 118 7.32 1.47 -26.28
C ILE A 118 7.99 1.70 -27.62
N ASP A 119 8.16 2.97 -27.99
CA ASP A 119 8.99 3.38 -29.13
C ASP A 119 10.46 3.21 -28.74
#